data_AF-A0AAP8IZG6-F1
#
_entry.id   AF-A0AAP8IZG6-F1
#
_cell.length_a   1.000
_cell.length_b   1.000
_cell.length_c   1.000
_cell.angle_alpha   90.00
_cell.angle_beta   90.00
_cell.angle_gamma   90.00
#
_symmetry.space_group_name_H-M   'P 1'
#
loop_
_entity.id
_entity.type
_entity.pdbx_description
1 polymer ?
#
loop_
_entity_poly.entity_id
_entity_poly.type
_entity_poly.pdbx_seq_one_letter_code
_entity_poly.pdbx_strand_id
1 'polypeptide(L)'
;MGTQLAFDWRQIIHSRKNIALLGLFFAAFIIAFFALVWTHRLDIQQTSEATANAAVANYAEYNLDTLSKTQKPLLANLDDQNSATGVIDLGIQLDQPDTTRNGLLSLRTAQLEMRQRHYKALNTMPLPPLHQLKGDVLALTTLKKQQKPAVTTVSTSAAYLVTILPYLSWLTGAAAVLLACDSWVERRRHQTLISARPLSVGVAGSSRLLTLIGFYILILVAGGVAAVGLPALLKGFGDFDYPMAIMGQTLLPLWKYLLIFVGLTLLAGIWIISFSMLINTWITNAYLTTFIVTATALLPLILPQLFRFVWFLPFSYLDVAAMMRGTLIDRLNQPLASIWIGTGALFIWSVLNLGLFGYRVRKEAA
;
A
#
# COMPACT_ATOMS: atom_id res chain seq x y z
N MET A 1 24.97 10.38 24.03
CA MET A 1 24.02 9.98 22.98
C MET A 1 24.63 10.11 21.58
N GLY A 2 25.21 11.26 21.19
CA GLY A 2 25.77 11.48 19.84
C GLY A 2 26.88 10.52 19.41
N THR A 3 27.81 10.15 20.31
CA THR A 3 28.90 9.20 20.01
C THR A 3 28.39 7.76 19.76
N GLN A 4 27.33 7.35 20.46
CA GLN A 4 26.71 6.04 20.29
C GLN A 4 25.90 5.97 18.99
N LEU A 5 25.18 7.04 18.66
CA LEU A 5 24.45 7.15 17.40
C LEU A 5 25.39 7.12 16.21
N ALA A 6 26.51 7.85 16.26
CA ALA A 6 27.52 7.83 15.21
C ALA A 6 28.14 6.43 15.00
N PHE A 7 28.35 5.68 16.10
CA PHE A 7 28.82 4.30 16.04
C PHE A 7 27.79 3.37 15.38
N ASP A 8 26.54 3.41 15.87
CA ASP A 8 25.44 2.59 15.34
C ASP A 8 25.18 2.88 13.86
N TRP A 9 25.29 4.15 13.46
CA TRP A 9 25.17 4.59 12.07
C TRP A 9 26.27 4.01 11.17
N ARG A 10 27.54 4.08 11.62
CA ARG A 10 28.65 3.47 10.88
C ARG A 10 28.47 1.96 10.73
N GLN A 11 28.01 1.28 11.79
CA GLN A 11 27.74 -0.15 11.75
C GLN A 11 26.62 -0.49 10.76
N ILE A 12 25.53 0.28 10.76
CA ILE A 12 24.41 0.04 9.83
C ILE A 12 24.82 0.25 8.38
N ILE A 13 25.57 1.32 8.06
CA ILE A 13 25.99 1.60 6.69
C ILE A 13 26.99 0.58 6.16
N HIS A 14 27.91 0.07 6.99
CA HIS A 14 28.89 -0.94 6.54
C HIS A 14 28.36 -2.37 6.58
N SER A 15 27.14 -2.58 7.08
CA SER A 15 26.51 -3.89 7.06
C SER A 15 26.15 -4.30 5.63
N ARG A 16 26.77 -5.40 5.15
CA ARG A 16 26.48 -5.97 3.83
C ARG A 16 24.99 -6.24 3.63
N LYS A 17 24.29 -6.67 4.68
CA LYS A 17 22.83 -6.90 4.68
C LYS A 17 22.08 -5.60 4.35
N ASN A 18 22.41 -4.51 5.02
CA ASN A 18 21.68 -3.24 4.88
C ASN A 18 21.99 -2.56 3.55
N ILE A 19 23.24 -2.64 3.07
CA ILE A 19 23.61 -2.19 1.73
C ILE A 19 22.88 -3.01 0.66
N ALA A 20 22.85 -4.34 0.81
CA ALA A 20 22.11 -5.21 -0.10
C ALA A 20 20.60 -4.91 -0.08
N LEU A 21 20.03 -4.64 1.09
CA LEU A 21 18.62 -4.24 1.23
C LEU A 21 18.34 -2.92 0.50
N LEU A 22 19.20 -1.92 0.70
CA LEU A 22 19.10 -0.63 -0.01
C LEU A 22 19.18 -0.84 -1.54
N GLY A 23 20.17 -1.60 -1.99
CA GLY A 23 20.37 -1.90 -3.41
C GLY A 23 19.23 -2.69 -4.03
N LEU A 24 18.70 -3.71 -3.34
CA LEU A 24 17.55 -4.49 -3.78
C LEU A 24 16.29 -3.63 -3.86
N PHE A 25 16.04 -2.81 -2.84
CA PHE A 25 14.91 -1.89 -2.83
C PHE A 25 15.00 -0.89 -3.99
N PHE A 26 16.16 -0.29 -4.22
CA PHE A 26 16.40 0.61 -5.35
C PHE A 26 16.22 -0.11 -6.70
N ALA A 27 16.80 -1.30 -6.86
CA ALA A 27 16.66 -2.11 -8.06
C ALA A 27 15.20 -2.53 -8.32
N ALA A 28 14.41 -2.81 -7.29
CA ALA A 28 13.01 -3.17 -7.42
C ALA A 28 12.19 -2.06 -8.11
N PHE A 29 12.46 -0.79 -7.83
CA PHE A 29 11.82 0.32 -8.55
C PHE A 29 12.24 0.38 -10.01
N ILE A 30 13.53 0.22 -10.31
CA ILE A 30 14.02 0.23 -11.69
C ILE A 30 13.37 -0.91 -12.49
N ILE A 31 13.40 -2.13 -11.94
CA ILE A 31 12.80 -3.31 -12.57
C ILE A 31 11.30 -3.12 -12.76
N ALA A 32 10.58 -2.63 -11.74
CA ALA A 32 9.16 -2.36 -11.83
C ALA A 32 8.83 -1.31 -12.91
N PHE A 33 9.64 -0.27 -13.03
CA PHE A 33 9.46 0.74 -14.09
C PHE A 33 9.61 0.11 -15.48
N PHE A 34 10.73 -0.57 -15.74
CA PHE A 34 10.93 -1.20 -17.05
C PHE A 34 9.92 -2.29 -17.36
N ALA A 35 9.49 -3.07 -16.35
CA ALA A 35 8.44 -4.07 -16.51
C ALA A 35 7.12 -3.42 -16.93
N LEU A 36 6.69 -2.34 -16.26
CA LEU A 36 5.44 -1.65 -16.58
C LEU A 36 5.48 -0.89 -17.91
N VAL A 37 6.64 -0.31 -18.26
CA VAL A 37 6.84 0.31 -19.57
C VAL A 37 6.81 -0.75 -20.67
N TRP A 38 7.49 -1.88 -20.47
CA TRP A 38 7.55 -2.95 -21.46
C TRP A 38 6.19 -3.56 -21.72
N THR A 39 5.41 -3.81 -20.67
CA THR A 39 4.10 -4.45 -20.83
C THR A 39 3.10 -3.56 -21.57
N HIS A 40 3.30 -2.23 -21.68
CA HIS A 40 2.36 -1.25 -22.26
C HIS A 40 0.91 -1.35 -21.74
N ARG A 41 0.67 -2.22 -20.76
CA ARG A 41 -0.63 -2.65 -20.27
C ARG A 41 -0.62 -2.39 -18.77
N LEU A 42 -1.30 -1.31 -18.39
CA LEU A 42 -1.79 -1.22 -17.02
C LEU A 42 -2.75 -2.37 -16.76
N ASP A 43 -2.89 -2.75 -15.50
CA ASP A 43 -3.87 -3.71 -14.95
C ASP A 43 -5.32 -3.48 -15.46
N ILE A 44 -5.58 -2.31 -16.03
CA ILE A 44 -6.83 -1.92 -16.69
C ILE A 44 -7.30 -2.94 -17.74
N GLN A 45 -6.42 -3.47 -18.60
CA GLN A 45 -6.83 -4.44 -19.62
C GLN A 45 -7.21 -5.79 -19.02
N GLN A 46 -6.38 -6.31 -18.10
CA GLN A 46 -6.67 -7.59 -17.45
C GLN A 46 -7.92 -7.51 -16.57
N THR A 47 -8.10 -6.40 -15.85
CA THR A 47 -9.32 -6.17 -15.04
C THR A 47 -10.55 -5.93 -15.91
N SER A 48 -10.41 -5.26 -17.06
CA SER A 48 -11.46 -5.10 -18.08
C SER A 48 -11.89 -6.46 -18.63
N GLU A 49 -10.94 -7.27 -19.11
CA GLU A 49 -11.18 -8.62 -19.64
C GLU A 49 -11.80 -9.54 -18.58
N ALA A 50 -11.30 -9.51 -17.34
CA ALA A 50 -11.87 -10.29 -16.24
C ALA A 50 -13.31 -9.87 -15.91
N THR A 51 -13.60 -8.56 -15.97
CA THR A 51 -14.96 -8.03 -15.78
C THR A 51 -15.88 -8.45 -16.92
N ALA A 52 -15.42 -8.37 -18.17
CA ALA A 52 -16.17 -8.79 -19.34
C ALA A 52 -16.48 -10.29 -19.29
N ASN A 53 -15.48 -11.12 -18.99
CA ASN A 53 -15.66 -12.58 -18.84
C ASN A 53 -16.63 -12.92 -17.71
N ALA A 54 -16.54 -12.22 -16.57
CA ALA A 54 -17.49 -12.40 -15.47
C ALA A 54 -18.90 -11.92 -15.83
N ALA A 55 -19.04 -10.86 -16.63
CA ALA A 55 -20.33 -10.41 -17.13
C ALA A 55 -20.96 -11.48 -18.03
N VAL A 56 -20.23 -11.96 -19.03
CA VAL A 56 -20.68 -13.03 -19.94
C VAL A 56 -21.01 -14.33 -19.19
N ALA A 57 -20.22 -14.73 -18.19
CA ALA A 57 -20.52 -15.90 -17.37
C ALA A 57 -21.84 -15.73 -16.61
N ASN A 58 -22.11 -14.54 -16.06
CA ASN A 58 -23.37 -14.25 -15.40
C ASN A 58 -24.55 -14.21 -16.38
N TYR A 59 -24.35 -13.75 -17.62
CA TYR A 59 -25.39 -13.83 -18.67
C TYR A 59 -25.89 -15.25 -18.90
N ALA A 60 -24.97 -16.23 -18.93
CA ALA A 60 -25.30 -17.62 -19.20
C ALA A 60 -26.19 -18.27 -18.13
N GLU A 61 -26.25 -17.70 -16.92
CA GLU A 61 -27.12 -18.20 -15.83
C GLU A 61 -28.57 -17.71 -15.94
N TYR A 62 -28.87 -16.69 -16.77
CA TYR A 62 -30.22 -16.13 -16.89
C TYR A 62 -30.88 -16.52 -18.21
N ASN A 63 -32.11 -17.04 -18.13
CA ASN A 63 -32.92 -17.30 -19.31
C ASN A 63 -33.60 -16.01 -19.79
N LEU A 64 -33.16 -15.48 -20.93
CA LEU A 64 -33.59 -14.20 -21.51
C LEU A 64 -35.11 -14.15 -21.78
N ASP A 65 -35.74 -15.29 -22.04
CA ASP A 65 -37.17 -15.36 -22.37
C ASP A 65 -38.10 -15.27 -21.15
N THR A 66 -37.57 -15.42 -19.93
CA THR A 66 -38.33 -15.39 -18.66
C THR A 66 -37.84 -14.34 -17.67
N LEU A 67 -37.25 -13.25 -18.20
CA LEU A 67 -36.69 -12.17 -17.41
C LEU A 67 -37.74 -11.48 -16.51
N SER A 68 -37.59 -11.67 -15.20
CA SER A 68 -38.36 -10.94 -14.19
C SER A 68 -38.12 -9.43 -14.30
N LYS A 69 -39.11 -8.61 -13.91
CA LYS A 69 -38.96 -7.15 -13.76
C LYS A 69 -37.77 -6.75 -12.88
N THR A 70 -37.37 -7.59 -11.93
CA THR A 70 -36.21 -7.37 -11.06
C THR A 70 -34.86 -7.72 -11.71
N GLN A 71 -34.85 -8.52 -12.77
CA GLN A 71 -33.63 -8.97 -13.47
C GLN A 71 -33.25 -8.07 -14.65
N LYS A 72 -34.22 -7.39 -15.28
CA LYS A 72 -33.98 -6.42 -16.36
C LYS A 72 -32.93 -5.34 -16.03
N PRO A 73 -32.97 -4.67 -14.86
CA PRO A 73 -31.98 -3.63 -14.54
C PRO A 73 -30.60 -4.20 -14.16
N LEU A 74 -30.52 -5.49 -13.78
CA LEU A 74 -29.25 -6.18 -13.60
C LEU A 74 -28.61 -6.48 -14.96
N LEU A 75 -29.40 -7.00 -15.90
CA LEU A 75 -28.95 -7.28 -17.27
C LEU A 75 -28.45 -6.01 -17.97
N ALA A 76 -29.23 -4.92 -17.91
CA ALA A 76 -28.81 -3.64 -18.48
C ALA A 76 -27.46 -3.15 -17.92
N ASN A 77 -27.23 -3.31 -16.61
CA ASN A 77 -25.97 -2.93 -16.00
C ASN A 77 -24.80 -3.82 -16.44
N LEU A 78 -25.03 -5.12 -16.64
CA LEU A 78 -24.02 -6.04 -17.19
C LEU A 78 -23.68 -5.67 -18.65
N ASP A 79 -24.67 -5.27 -19.45
CA ASP A 79 -24.48 -4.80 -20.82
C ASP A 79 -23.66 -3.51 -20.84
N ASP A 80 -23.97 -2.57 -19.94
CA ASP A 80 -23.23 -1.32 -19.77
C ASP A 80 -21.77 -1.59 -19.39
N GLN A 81 -21.51 -2.54 -18.50
CA GLN A 81 -20.13 -2.93 -18.14
C GLN A 81 -19.39 -3.54 -19.34
N ASN A 82 -20.02 -4.46 -20.07
CA ASN A 82 -19.42 -5.13 -21.23
C ASN A 82 -19.19 -4.16 -22.42
N SER A 83 -20.12 -3.22 -22.64
CA SER A 83 -19.96 -2.15 -23.62
C SER A 83 -18.81 -1.23 -23.23
N ALA A 84 -18.74 -0.83 -21.96
CA ALA A 84 -17.68 0.03 -21.46
C ALA A 84 -16.28 -0.61 -21.58
N THR A 85 -16.15 -1.93 -21.33
CA THR A 85 -14.90 -2.65 -21.56
C THR A 85 -14.47 -2.63 -23.03
N GLY A 86 -15.41 -2.80 -23.97
CA GLY A 86 -15.11 -2.66 -25.41
C GLY A 86 -14.64 -1.26 -25.79
N VAL A 87 -15.21 -0.20 -25.20
CA VAL A 87 -14.76 1.18 -25.40
C VAL A 87 -13.35 1.42 -24.83
N ILE A 88 -13.03 0.82 -23.68
CA ILE A 88 -11.69 0.88 -23.08
C ILE A 88 -10.67 0.25 -24.03
N ASP A 89 -10.95 -0.97 -24.52
CA ASP A 89 -10.04 -1.71 -25.40
C ASP A 89 -9.82 -0.98 -26.73
N LEU A 90 -10.88 -0.46 -27.33
CA LEU A 90 -10.79 0.36 -28.54
C LEU A 90 -9.95 1.62 -28.29
N GLY A 91 -10.19 2.33 -27.19
CA GLY A 91 -9.42 3.52 -26.83
C GLY A 91 -7.93 3.22 -26.62
N ILE A 92 -7.59 2.08 -26.02
CA ILE A 92 -6.20 1.66 -25.82
C ILE A 92 -5.55 1.26 -27.16
N GLN A 93 -6.24 0.49 -28.01
CA GLN A 93 -5.71 0.06 -29.31
C GLN A 93 -5.49 1.24 -30.27
N LEU A 94 -6.34 2.26 -30.20
CA LEU A 94 -6.25 3.45 -31.05
C LEU A 94 -5.43 4.58 -30.42
N ASP A 95 -4.82 4.37 -29.24
CA ASP A 95 -4.08 5.38 -28.46
C ASP A 95 -4.90 6.68 -28.24
N GLN A 96 -6.19 6.52 -27.94
CA GLN A 96 -7.14 7.61 -27.70
C GLN A 96 -7.48 7.73 -26.21
N PRO A 97 -6.74 8.55 -25.44
CA PRO A 97 -6.87 8.62 -24.00
C PRO A 97 -8.24 9.15 -23.52
N ASP A 98 -8.92 9.98 -24.31
CA ASP A 98 -10.27 10.45 -24.02
C ASP A 98 -11.31 9.33 -24.14
N THR A 99 -11.19 8.49 -25.17
CA THR A 99 -12.04 7.31 -25.38
C THR A 99 -11.85 6.33 -24.23
N THR A 100 -10.60 6.04 -23.84
CA THR A 100 -10.30 5.19 -22.69
C THR A 100 -10.82 5.78 -21.38
N ARG A 101 -10.63 7.09 -21.12
CA ARG A 101 -11.18 7.76 -19.92
C ARG A 101 -12.70 7.62 -19.86
N ASN A 102 -13.39 7.84 -20.98
CA ASN A 102 -14.85 7.74 -21.04
C ASN A 102 -15.33 6.30 -20.80
N GLY A 103 -14.67 5.31 -21.40
CA GLY A 103 -14.93 3.89 -21.14
C GLY A 103 -14.71 3.54 -19.66
N LEU A 104 -13.60 3.99 -19.06
CA LEU A 104 -13.31 3.79 -17.63
C LEU A 104 -14.38 4.43 -16.73
N LEU A 105 -14.82 5.64 -17.07
CA LEU A 105 -15.87 6.32 -16.32
C LEU A 105 -17.16 5.51 -16.37
N SER A 106 -17.62 5.12 -17.56
CA SER A 106 -18.82 4.31 -17.76
C SER A 106 -18.75 2.98 -17.01
N LEU A 107 -17.62 2.28 -17.10
CA LEU A 107 -17.39 1.00 -16.41
C LEU A 107 -17.50 1.18 -14.89
N ARG A 108 -16.78 2.16 -14.34
CA ARG A 108 -16.76 2.42 -12.89
C ARG A 108 -18.12 2.90 -12.38
N THR A 109 -18.88 3.67 -13.17
CA THR A 109 -20.25 4.06 -12.81
C THR A 109 -21.22 2.88 -12.78
N ALA A 110 -21.15 1.98 -13.78
CA ALA A 110 -21.99 0.80 -13.81
C ALA A 110 -21.66 -0.15 -12.64
N GLN A 111 -20.37 -0.38 -12.36
CA GLN A 111 -19.93 -1.16 -11.20
C GLN A 111 -20.38 -0.57 -9.86
N LEU A 112 -20.36 0.77 -9.73
CA LEU A 112 -20.83 1.47 -8.53
C LEU A 112 -22.33 1.27 -8.33
N GLU A 113 -23.13 1.44 -9.38
CA GLU A 113 -24.58 1.22 -9.34
C GLU A 113 -24.91 -0.23 -8.97
N MET A 114 -24.21 -1.20 -9.56
CA MET A 114 -24.38 -2.62 -9.24
C MET A 114 -24.15 -2.89 -7.75
N ARG A 115 -23.10 -2.30 -7.17
CA ARG A 115 -22.75 -2.46 -5.75
C ARG A 115 -23.75 -1.79 -4.81
N GLN A 116 -24.32 -0.65 -5.21
CA GLN A 116 -25.33 0.08 -4.44
C GLN A 116 -26.71 -0.60 -4.44
N ARG A 117 -27.09 -1.25 -5.55
CA ARG A 117 -28.39 -1.92 -5.69
C ARG A 117 -28.43 -3.35 -5.12
N HIS A 118 -27.30 -3.84 -4.60
CA HIS A 118 -27.19 -5.16 -3.93
C HIS A 118 -27.77 -6.33 -4.73
N TYR A 119 -27.53 -6.35 -6.05
CA TYR A 119 -27.95 -7.45 -6.92
C TYR A 119 -27.35 -8.80 -6.49
N LYS A 120 -28.09 -9.90 -6.66
CA LYS A 120 -27.62 -11.26 -6.31
C LYS A 120 -26.34 -11.69 -7.06
N ALA A 121 -26.12 -11.18 -8.28
CA ALA A 121 -24.91 -11.46 -9.08
C ALA A 121 -23.61 -10.85 -8.51
N LEU A 122 -23.68 -10.03 -7.44
CA LEU A 122 -22.48 -9.55 -6.74
C LEU A 122 -21.59 -10.68 -6.22
N ASN A 123 -22.14 -11.86 -5.95
CA ASN A 123 -21.39 -12.97 -5.36
C ASN A 123 -20.39 -13.63 -6.33
N THR A 124 -20.55 -13.45 -7.63
CA THR A 124 -19.75 -14.09 -8.68
C THR A 124 -18.90 -13.09 -9.46
N MET A 125 -19.15 -11.78 -9.33
CA MET A 125 -18.37 -10.75 -10.02
C MET A 125 -17.18 -10.22 -9.20
N PRO A 126 -15.97 -10.11 -9.79
CA PRO A 126 -14.83 -9.47 -9.16
C PRO A 126 -15.00 -7.94 -9.17
N LEU A 127 -15.83 -7.41 -8.27
CA LEU A 127 -16.07 -5.96 -8.18
C LEU A 127 -15.08 -5.27 -7.24
N PRO A 128 -14.45 -4.14 -7.66
CA PRO A 128 -13.59 -3.35 -6.79
C PRO A 128 -14.35 -2.78 -5.59
N PRO A 129 -13.71 -2.61 -4.41
CA PRO A 129 -14.37 -2.12 -3.20
C PRO A 129 -15.14 -0.79 -3.40
N LEU A 130 -16.19 -0.58 -2.61
CA LEU A 130 -17.12 0.55 -2.77
C LEU A 130 -16.41 1.91 -2.70
N HIS A 131 -15.52 2.10 -1.74
CA HIS A 131 -14.80 3.37 -1.57
C HIS A 131 -13.82 3.61 -2.72
N GLN A 132 -13.21 2.55 -3.26
CA GLN A 132 -12.40 2.67 -4.47
C GLN A 132 -13.25 3.06 -5.68
N LEU A 133 -14.41 2.44 -5.89
CA LEU A 133 -15.31 2.79 -7.00
C LEU A 133 -15.80 4.24 -6.91
N LYS A 134 -16.21 4.71 -5.72
CA LYS A 134 -16.60 6.11 -5.50
C LYS A 134 -15.45 7.06 -5.83
N GLY A 135 -14.24 6.73 -5.39
CA GLY A 135 -13.04 7.52 -5.67
C GLY A 135 -12.69 7.57 -7.15
N ASP A 136 -12.70 6.43 -7.83
CA ASP A 136 -12.41 6.31 -9.26
C ASP A 136 -13.41 7.13 -10.09
N VAL A 137 -14.73 7.01 -9.82
CA VAL A 137 -15.76 7.80 -10.51
C VAL A 137 -15.56 9.30 -10.28
N LEU A 138 -15.26 9.71 -9.05
CA LEU A 138 -15.04 11.12 -8.70
C LEU A 138 -13.81 11.69 -9.42
N ALA A 139 -12.70 10.95 -9.43
CA ALA A 139 -11.47 11.34 -10.12
C ALA A 139 -11.69 11.42 -11.64
N LEU A 140 -12.28 10.39 -12.25
CA LEU A 140 -12.54 10.33 -13.70
C LEU A 140 -13.52 11.41 -14.17
N THR A 141 -14.56 11.70 -13.38
CA THR A 141 -15.50 12.80 -13.66
C THR A 141 -14.80 14.15 -13.65
N THR A 142 -13.87 14.35 -12.70
CA THR A 142 -13.11 15.60 -12.59
C THR A 142 -12.11 15.75 -13.74
N LEU A 143 -11.43 14.66 -14.11
CA LEU A 143 -10.55 14.63 -15.29
C LEU A 143 -11.32 14.96 -16.58
N LYS A 144 -12.54 14.43 -16.73
CA LYS A 144 -13.41 14.75 -17.86
C LYS A 144 -13.77 16.24 -17.89
N LYS A 145 -14.11 16.84 -16.73
CA LYS A 145 -14.42 18.29 -16.63
C LYS A 145 -13.20 19.16 -16.95
N GLN A 146 -12.01 18.74 -16.54
CA GLN A 146 -10.75 19.45 -16.78
C GLN A 146 -10.14 19.15 -18.16
N GLN A 147 -10.79 18.32 -18.98
CA GLN A 147 -10.27 17.84 -20.27
C GLN A 147 -8.86 17.23 -20.16
N LYS A 148 -8.56 16.60 -19.02
CA LYS A 148 -7.29 15.91 -18.79
C LYS A 148 -7.41 14.42 -19.15
N PRO A 149 -6.40 13.82 -19.80
CA PRO A 149 -6.40 12.40 -20.10
C PRO A 149 -6.33 11.57 -18.80
N ALA A 150 -6.93 10.38 -18.81
CA ALA A 150 -6.70 9.41 -17.74
C ALA A 150 -5.30 8.79 -17.91
N VAL A 151 -4.65 8.43 -16.80
CA VAL A 151 -3.38 7.68 -16.85
C VAL A 151 -3.68 6.26 -17.34
N THR A 152 -3.34 5.98 -18.61
CA THR A 152 -3.54 4.68 -19.26
C THR A 152 -2.22 3.98 -19.58
N THR A 153 -1.11 4.72 -19.59
CA THR A 153 0.23 4.20 -19.84
C THR A 153 1.22 4.74 -18.81
N VAL A 154 2.20 3.94 -18.46
CA VAL A 154 3.31 4.33 -17.58
C VAL A 154 4.36 5.04 -18.43
N SER A 155 4.08 6.29 -18.78
CA SER A 155 5.00 7.10 -19.60
C SER A 155 5.77 8.11 -18.76
N THR A 156 5.16 8.73 -17.75
CA THR A 156 5.79 9.80 -16.93
C THR A 156 6.02 9.37 -15.48
N SER A 157 6.80 10.14 -14.72
CA SER A 157 6.99 9.87 -13.27
C SER A 157 5.66 9.88 -12.51
N ALA A 158 4.78 10.84 -12.79
CA ALA A 158 3.46 10.91 -12.18
C ALA A 158 2.63 9.65 -12.48
N ALA A 159 2.61 9.21 -13.74
CA ALA A 159 1.91 7.99 -14.14
C ALA A 159 2.44 6.74 -13.43
N TYR A 160 3.77 6.60 -13.38
CA TYR A 160 4.43 5.49 -12.68
C TYR A 160 4.08 5.45 -11.18
N LEU A 161 4.11 6.61 -10.51
CA LEU A 161 3.76 6.71 -9.10
C LEU A 161 2.30 6.31 -8.84
N VAL A 162 1.35 6.79 -9.66
CA VAL A 162 -0.07 6.40 -9.54
C VAL A 162 -0.25 4.89 -9.63
N THR A 163 0.50 4.23 -10.52
CA THR A 163 0.43 2.77 -10.73
C THR A 163 1.05 1.97 -9.60
N ILE A 164 2.23 2.37 -9.08
CA ILE A 164 2.96 1.56 -8.10
C ILE A 164 2.50 1.75 -6.65
N LEU A 165 1.80 2.85 -6.35
CA LEU A 165 1.34 3.20 -5.00
C LEU A 165 0.65 2.06 -4.21
N PRO A 166 -0.25 1.24 -4.80
CA PRO A 166 -0.86 0.10 -4.11
C PRO A 166 0.14 -0.91 -3.56
N TYR A 167 1.18 -1.18 -4.33
CA TYR A 167 2.21 -2.18 -4.00
C TYR A 167 3.27 -1.60 -3.08
N LEU A 168 3.47 -0.29 -3.14
CA LEU A 168 4.51 0.40 -2.39
C LEU A 168 4.35 0.24 -0.87
N SER A 169 3.11 0.16 -0.36
CA SER A 169 2.86 -0.08 1.07
C SER A 169 3.45 -1.41 1.55
N TRP A 170 3.25 -2.48 0.77
CA TRP A 170 3.77 -3.80 1.09
C TRP A 170 5.27 -3.88 0.94
N LEU A 171 5.82 -3.27 -0.13
CA LEU A 171 7.26 -3.25 -0.37
C LEU A 171 8.03 -2.51 0.73
N THR A 172 7.52 -1.34 1.14
CA THR A 172 8.10 -0.53 2.22
C THR A 172 7.94 -1.19 3.59
N GLY A 173 6.83 -1.90 3.83
CA GLY A 173 6.64 -2.73 5.02
C GLY A 173 7.64 -3.89 5.09
N ALA A 174 7.83 -4.62 3.99
CA ALA A 174 8.80 -5.71 3.91
C ALA A 174 10.24 -5.21 4.17
N ALA A 175 10.60 -4.06 3.60
CA ALA A 175 11.89 -3.42 3.87
C ALA A 175 12.07 -3.08 5.35
N ALA A 176 11.04 -2.57 6.02
CA ALA A 176 11.07 -2.29 7.46
C ALA A 176 11.30 -3.58 8.29
N VAL A 177 10.61 -4.67 7.95
CA VAL A 177 10.78 -5.97 8.64
C VAL A 177 12.20 -6.50 8.48
N LEU A 178 12.74 -6.54 7.25
CA LEU A 178 14.10 -7.04 6.98
C LEU A 178 15.19 -6.18 7.63
N LEU A 179 14.95 -4.88 7.71
CA LEU A 179 15.83 -3.95 8.41
C LEU A 179 15.85 -4.22 9.92
N ALA A 180 14.69 -4.49 10.52
CA ALA A 180 14.52 -4.58 11.98
C ALA A 180 14.60 -6.00 12.55
N CYS A 181 14.63 -7.05 11.72
CA CYS A 181 14.49 -8.44 12.16
C CYS A 181 15.56 -8.90 13.18
N ASP A 182 16.78 -8.41 13.07
CA ASP A 182 17.92 -8.73 13.95
C ASP A 182 18.29 -7.58 14.91
N SER A 183 17.47 -6.52 14.94
CA SER A 183 17.72 -5.23 15.59
C SER A 183 18.30 -5.33 17.01
N TRP A 184 17.79 -6.27 17.82
CA TRP A 184 18.22 -6.52 19.20
C TRP A 184 18.88 -7.89 19.41
N VAL A 185 18.71 -8.82 18.46
CA VAL A 185 19.29 -10.17 18.52
C VAL A 185 20.81 -10.12 18.43
N GLU A 186 21.35 -9.32 17.51
CA GLU A 186 22.80 -9.20 17.27
C GLU A 186 23.54 -8.68 18.52
N ARG A 187 22.91 -7.76 19.26
CA ARG A 187 23.46 -7.24 20.52
C ARG A 187 23.48 -8.28 21.63
N ARG A 188 22.46 -9.14 21.71
CA ARG A 188 22.45 -10.24 22.70
C ARG A 188 23.45 -11.35 22.34
N ARG A 189 23.75 -11.57 21.05
CA ARG A 189 24.77 -12.53 20.61
C ARG A 189 26.20 -12.05 20.84
N HIS A 190 26.44 -10.75 20.81
CA HIS A 190 27.77 -10.16 21.01
C HIS A 190 27.87 -9.34 22.30
N GLN A 191 27.50 -9.95 23.44
CA GLN A 191 27.62 -9.31 24.77
C GLN A 191 29.05 -8.82 25.08
N THR A 192 30.08 -9.49 24.55
CA THR A 192 31.49 -9.14 24.72
C THR A 192 31.91 -7.82 24.04
N LEU A 193 31.19 -7.37 23.01
CA LEU A 193 31.41 -6.05 22.38
C LEU A 193 30.76 -4.92 23.18
N ILE A 194 29.79 -5.24 24.05
CA ILE A 194 28.99 -4.27 24.80
C ILE A 194 29.55 -4.08 26.21
N SER A 195 30.13 -5.11 26.83
CA SER A 195 30.79 -5.01 28.15
C SER A 195 31.94 -4.01 28.19
N ALA A 196 32.52 -3.65 27.04
CA ALA A 196 33.57 -2.64 26.92
C ALA A 196 33.05 -1.18 27.03
N ARG A 197 31.72 -0.94 27.01
CA ARG A 197 31.13 0.40 27.20
C ARG A 197 29.98 0.35 28.20
N PRO A 198 30.10 0.98 29.39
CA PRO A 198 29.01 1.07 30.35
C PRO A 198 27.96 2.08 29.85
N LEU A 199 27.13 1.65 28.91
CA LEU A 199 25.99 2.41 28.41
C LEU A 199 24.73 1.93 29.11
N SER A 200 23.90 2.87 29.57
CA SER A 200 22.57 2.50 30.06
C SER A 200 21.77 1.88 28.92
N VAL A 201 21.07 0.80 29.26
CA VAL A 201 20.24 0.02 28.34
C VAL A 201 19.26 0.90 27.55
N GLY A 202 18.71 1.94 28.18
CA GLY A 202 17.82 2.89 27.52
C GLY A 202 18.51 3.69 26.40
N VAL A 203 19.72 4.19 26.63
CA VAL A 203 20.48 4.95 25.63
C VAL A 203 20.87 4.06 24.44
N ALA A 204 21.23 2.80 24.71
CA ALA A 204 21.49 1.80 23.68
C ALA A 204 20.26 1.50 22.80
N GLY A 205 19.10 1.28 23.43
CA GLY A 205 17.83 1.04 22.73
C GLY A 205 17.38 2.23 21.88
N SER A 206 17.37 3.43 22.46
CA SER A 206 16.99 4.65 21.74
C SER A 206 17.93 4.98 20.58
N SER A 207 19.24 4.79 20.75
CA SER A 207 20.22 4.98 19.67
C SER A 207 19.95 4.02 18.50
N ARG A 208 19.73 2.74 18.80
CA ARG A 208 19.44 1.72 17.78
C ARG A 208 18.13 2.03 17.04
N LEU A 209 17.08 2.42 17.76
CA LEU A 209 15.80 2.83 17.17
C LEU A 209 16.00 3.99 16.20
N LEU A 210 16.67 5.08 16.63
CA LEU A 210 16.92 6.25 15.79
C LEU A 210 17.74 5.92 14.56
N THR A 211 18.71 5.02 14.67
CA THR A 211 19.56 4.61 13.56
C THR A 211 18.77 3.77 12.53
N LEU A 212 17.90 2.87 13.01
CA LEU A 212 17.01 2.09 12.13
C LEU A 212 15.98 2.99 11.44
N ILE A 213 15.37 3.93 12.15
CA ILE A 213 14.45 4.92 11.56
C ILE A 213 15.19 5.78 10.52
N GLY A 214 16.37 6.28 10.85
CA GLY A 214 17.17 7.08 9.92
C GLY A 214 17.54 6.31 8.65
N PHE A 215 17.93 5.04 8.77
CA PHE A 215 18.22 4.20 7.61
C PHE A 215 16.96 3.84 6.82
N TYR A 216 15.83 3.64 7.48
CA TYR A 216 14.54 3.44 6.81
C TYR A 216 14.13 4.68 5.99
N ILE A 217 14.31 5.88 6.53
CA ILE A 217 14.11 7.13 5.78
C ILE A 217 15.03 7.17 4.56
N LEU A 218 16.30 6.77 4.70
CA LEU A 218 17.23 6.70 3.57
C LEU A 218 16.75 5.73 2.48
N ILE A 219 16.22 4.56 2.86
CA ILE A 219 15.59 3.60 1.93
C ILE A 219 14.41 4.25 1.19
N LEU A 220 13.51 4.93 1.91
CA LEU A 220 12.37 5.63 1.32
C LEU A 220 12.80 6.73 0.35
N VAL A 221 13.80 7.53 0.72
CA VAL A 221 14.37 8.59 -0.14
C VAL A 221 15.00 7.98 -1.39
N ALA A 222 15.81 6.92 -1.25
CA ALA A 222 16.43 6.25 -2.38
C ALA A 222 15.39 5.67 -3.35
N GLY A 223 14.36 5.02 -2.83
CA GLY A 223 13.22 4.54 -3.64
C GLY A 223 12.45 5.66 -4.31
N GLY A 224 12.21 6.78 -3.60
CA GLY A 224 11.55 7.97 -4.18
C GLY A 224 12.35 8.60 -5.31
N VAL A 225 13.68 8.71 -5.14
CA VAL A 225 14.60 9.19 -6.19
C VAL A 225 14.58 8.23 -7.39
N ALA A 226 14.57 6.91 -7.18
CA ALA A 226 14.45 5.95 -8.28
C ALA A 226 13.11 6.11 -9.02
N ALA A 227 12.01 6.21 -8.27
CA ALA A 227 10.66 6.28 -8.80
C ALA A 227 10.37 7.58 -9.55
N VAL A 228 10.96 8.70 -9.12
CA VAL A 228 10.77 10.01 -9.78
C VAL A 228 11.83 10.23 -10.85
N GLY A 229 13.10 9.98 -10.52
CA GLY A 229 14.25 10.34 -11.34
C GLY A 229 14.35 9.51 -12.62
N LEU A 230 14.18 8.19 -12.55
CA LEU A 230 14.32 7.33 -13.74
C LEU A 230 13.28 7.66 -14.83
N PRO A 231 11.96 7.76 -14.53
CA PRO A 231 10.99 8.14 -15.56
C PRO A 231 11.15 9.59 -16.01
N ALA A 232 11.56 10.50 -15.09
CA ALA A 232 11.72 11.92 -15.42
C ALA A 232 12.83 12.13 -16.46
N LEU A 233 13.93 11.38 -16.37
CA LEU A 233 15.03 11.44 -17.33
C LEU A 233 14.65 10.92 -18.72
N LEU A 234 13.74 9.95 -18.80
CA LEU A 234 13.38 9.30 -20.07
C LEU A 234 12.20 9.99 -20.78
N LYS A 235 11.22 10.47 -20.02
CA LYS A 235 9.91 10.90 -20.54
C LYS A 235 9.30 12.09 -19.79
N GLY A 236 10.00 12.65 -18.81
CA GLY A 236 9.57 13.82 -18.04
C GLY A 236 8.73 13.51 -16.80
N PHE A 237 8.52 14.54 -15.98
CA PHE A 237 7.87 14.44 -14.66
C PHE A 237 6.36 14.13 -14.73
N GLY A 238 5.66 14.60 -15.76
CA GLY A 238 4.20 14.47 -15.89
C GLY A 238 3.43 15.45 -14.99
N ASP A 239 2.14 15.15 -14.76
CA ASP A 239 1.21 16.02 -14.01
C ASP A 239 1.12 15.59 -12.52
N PHE A 240 1.81 16.33 -11.65
CA PHE A 240 1.72 16.12 -10.19
C PHE A 240 0.49 16.77 -9.53
N ASP A 241 -0.30 17.53 -10.28
CA ASP A 241 -1.62 18.02 -9.87
C ASP A 241 -2.74 17.05 -10.27
N TYR A 242 -2.39 15.84 -10.70
CA TYR A 242 -3.34 14.79 -11.03
C TYR A 242 -4.26 14.47 -9.83
N PRO A 243 -5.60 14.50 -10.01
CA PRO A 243 -6.55 14.31 -8.93
C PRO A 243 -6.61 12.85 -8.49
N MET A 244 -6.22 12.60 -7.24
CA MET A 244 -6.30 11.30 -6.57
C MET A 244 -7.36 11.33 -5.49
N ALA A 245 -8.25 10.34 -5.49
CA ALA A 245 -9.28 10.23 -4.47
C ALA A 245 -8.70 9.64 -3.17
N ILE A 246 -8.95 10.32 -2.05
CA ILE A 246 -8.68 9.82 -0.70
C ILE A 246 -10.00 9.43 -0.05
N MET A 247 -10.03 8.23 0.54
CA MET A 247 -11.22 7.60 1.14
C MET A 247 -12.45 7.53 0.23
N GLY A 248 -12.27 7.65 -1.08
CA GLY A 248 -13.37 7.68 -2.04
C GLY A 248 -14.28 8.91 -1.96
N GLN A 249 -13.87 9.98 -1.27
CA GLN A 249 -14.73 11.14 -1.00
C GLN A 249 -14.12 12.47 -1.43
N THR A 250 -12.82 12.66 -1.19
CA THR A 250 -12.15 13.95 -1.47
C THR A 250 -11.04 13.75 -2.48
N LEU A 251 -10.85 14.74 -3.36
CA LEU A 251 -9.78 14.75 -4.35
C LEU A 251 -8.61 15.57 -3.83
N LEU A 252 -7.42 14.99 -3.91
CA LEU A 252 -6.16 15.66 -3.62
C LEU A 252 -5.26 15.59 -4.84
N PRO A 253 -4.48 16.64 -5.15
CA PRO A 253 -3.43 16.53 -6.14
C PRO A 253 -2.41 15.48 -5.72
N LEU A 254 -1.79 14.81 -6.69
CA LEU A 254 -0.86 13.70 -6.47
C LEU A 254 0.25 14.05 -5.47
N TRP A 255 0.82 15.26 -5.52
CA TRP A 255 1.86 15.65 -4.56
C TRP A 255 1.38 15.68 -3.10
N LYS A 256 0.15 16.15 -2.83
CA LYS A 256 -0.44 16.11 -1.47
C LYS A 256 -0.71 14.68 -1.04
N TYR A 257 -1.23 13.87 -1.97
CA TYR A 257 -1.47 12.46 -1.72
C TYR A 257 -0.18 11.73 -1.34
N LEU A 258 0.90 11.95 -2.08
CA LEU A 258 2.22 11.36 -1.82
C LEU A 258 2.79 11.79 -0.47
N LEU A 259 2.64 13.06 -0.09
CA LEU A 259 3.12 13.56 1.21
C LEU A 259 2.43 12.83 2.37
N ILE A 260 1.10 12.68 2.30
CA ILE A 260 0.33 11.94 3.31
C ILE A 260 0.74 10.46 3.31
N PHE A 261 0.86 9.86 2.12
CA PHE A 261 1.27 8.47 1.97
C PHE A 261 2.63 8.21 2.62
N VAL A 262 3.65 9.00 2.31
CA VAL A 262 5.00 8.87 2.87
C VAL A 262 4.98 9.04 4.39
N GLY A 263 4.22 10.01 4.91
CA GLY A 263 4.07 10.20 6.36
C GLY A 263 3.47 8.99 7.06
N LEU A 264 2.42 8.39 6.49
CA LEU A 264 1.78 7.19 7.01
C LEU A 264 2.68 5.95 6.88
N THR A 265 3.38 5.79 5.77
CA THR A 265 4.37 4.71 5.57
C THR A 265 5.50 4.82 6.57
N LEU A 266 5.99 6.03 6.85
CA LEU A 266 7.00 6.25 7.90
C LEU A 266 6.48 5.81 9.26
N LEU A 267 5.25 6.18 9.62
CA LEU A 267 4.64 5.78 10.88
C LEU A 267 4.43 4.27 10.99
N ALA A 268 3.96 3.62 9.92
CA ALA A 268 3.85 2.17 9.84
C ALA A 268 5.22 1.48 9.97
N GLY A 269 6.26 2.02 9.33
CA GLY A 269 7.64 1.54 9.46
C GLY A 269 8.17 1.67 10.89
N ILE A 270 7.93 2.80 11.57
CA ILE A 270 8.27 3.00 12.99
C ILE A 270 7.57 1.94 13.85
N TRP A 271 6.28 1.69 13.60
CA TRP A 271 5.55 0.65 14.31
C TRP A 271 6.20 -0.72 14.10
N ILE A 272 6.49 -1.12 12.86
CA ILE A 272 7.15 -2.39 12.53
C ILE A 272 8.50 -2.51 13.25
N ILE A 273 9.35 -1.47 13.18
CA ILE A 273 10.66 -1.47 13.83
C ILE A 273 10.51 -1.63 15.35
N SER A 274 9.62 -0.86 15.98
CA SER A 274 9.38 -0.93 17.43
C SER A 274 8.85 -2.31 17.85
N PHE A 275 7.96 -2.90 17.05
CA PHE A 275 7.39 -4.22 17.29
C PHE A 275 8.45 -5.31 17.12
N SER A 276 9.29 -5.25 16.07
CA SER A 276 10.41 -6.17 15.90
C SER A 276 11.40 -6.08 17.07
N MET A 277 11.72 -4.89 17.56
CA MET A 277 12.58 -4.72 18.74
C MET A 277 11.98 -5.34 19.98
N LEU A 278 10.67 -5.18 20.20
CA LEU A 278 9.95 -5.80 21.31
C LEU A 278 9.95 -7.33 21.20
N ILE A 279 9.61 -7.89 20.03
CA ILE A 279 9.63 -9.34 19.80
C ILE A 279 11.04 -9.91 20.00
N ASN A 280 12.06 -9.16 19.56
CA ASN A 280 13.46 -9.49 19.77
C ASN A 280 13.91 -9.44 21.24
N THR A 281 13.03 -9.11 22.21
CA THR A 281 13.29 -9.33 23.66
C THR A 281 12.88 -10.73 24.11
N TRP A 282 11.89 -11.36 23.47
CA TRP A 282 11.50 -12.73 23.76
C TRP A 282 12.22 -13.76 22.88
N ILE A 283 12.59 -13.36 21.67
CA ILE A 283 13.12 -14.26 20.65
C ILE A 283 14.54 -13.84 20.27
N THR A 284 15.44 -14.82 20.14
CA THR A 284 16.86 -14.64 19.77
C THR A 284 17.18 -15.12 18.35
N ASN A 285 16.14 -15.35 17.55
CA ASN A 285 16.19 -15.81 16.17
C ASN A 285 15.54 -14.79 15.24
N ALA A 286 16.34 -14.15 14.38
CA ALA A 286 15.89 -13.14 13.43
C ALA A 286 14.91 -13.67 12.37
N TYR A 287 15.04 -14.95 11.98
CA TYR A 287 14.11 -15.58 11.03
C TYR A 287 12.71 -15.75 11.66
N LEU A 288 12.67 -16.17 12.93
CA LEU A 288 11.41 -16.31 13.65
C LEU A 288 10.75 -14.94 13.90
N THR A 289 11.53 -13.91 14.21
CA THR A 289 11.02 -12.53 14.29
C THR A 289 10.46 -12.06 12.96
N THR A 290 11.16 -12.31 11.86
CA THR A 290 10.69 -11.97 10.49
C THR A 290 9.35 -12.66 10.20
N PHE A 291 9.25 -13.95 10.50
CA PHE A 291 8.02 -14.72 10.31
C PHE A 291 6.85 -14.15 11.12
N ILE A 292 7.04 -13.92 12.43
CA ILE A 292 5.99 -13.43 13.32
C ILE A 292 5.50 -12.04 12.90
N VAL A 293 6.42 -11.11 12.62
CA VAL A 293 6.04 -9.73 12.26
C VAL A 293 5.35 -9.71 10.89
N THR A 294 5.83 -10.48 9.92
CA THR A 294 5.20 -10.59 8.59
C THR A 294 3.82 -11.24 8.68
N ALA A 295 3.69 -12.36 9.41
CA ALA A 295 2.41 -13.01 9.64
C ALA A 295 1.41 -12.05 10.28
N THR A 296 1.85 -11.31 11.30
CA THR A 296 1.04 -10.30 11.99
C THR A 296 0.55 -9.19 11.03
N ALA A 297 1.40 -8.75 10.11
CA ALA A 297 1.03 -7.75 9.10
C ALA A 297 0.03 -8.29 8.05
N LEU A 298 0.07 -9.59 7.75
CA LEU A 298 -0.82 -10.24 6.78
C LEU A 298 -2.13 -10.75 7.39
N LEU A 299 -2.21 -10.92 8.71
CA LEU A 299 -3.40 -11.41 9.40
C LEU A 299 -4.71 -10.67 9.03
N PRO A 300 -4.74 -9.33 8.92
CA PRO A 300 -5.95 -8.61 8.53
C PRO A 300 -6.43 -8.92 7.10
N LEU A 301 -5.52 -9.34 6.21
CA LEU A 301 -5.87 -9.77 4.85
C LEU A 301 -6.47 -11.17 4.85
N ILE A 302 -5.91 -12.08 5.65
CA ILE A 302 -6.31 -13.50 5.68
C ILE A 302 -7.60 -13.68 6.47
N LEU A 303 -7.76 -12.96 7.58
CA LEU A 303 -8.88 -13.11 8.51
C LEU A 303 -9.65 -11.78 8.71
N PRO A 304 -10.20 -11.16 7.64
CA PRO A 304 -10.83 -9.85 7.74
C PRO A 304 -12.04 -9.83 8.69
N GLN A 305 -12.76 -10.96 8.81
CA GLN A 305 -13.90 -11.10 9.72
C GLN A 305 -13.52 -10.99 11.20
N LEU A 306 -12.34 -11.47 11.58
CA LEU A 306 -11.82 -11.32 12.95
C LEU A 306 -11.44 -9.85 13.20
N PHE A 307 -10.75 -9.25 12.23
CA PHE A 307 -10.29 -7.88 12.29
C PHE A 307 -11.39 -6.83 12.21
N ARG A 308 -12.61 -7.23 11.85
CA ARG A 308 -13.82 -6.42 12.06
C ARG A 308 -14.01 -6.05 13.53
N PHE A 309 -13.70 -6.92 14.48
CA PHE A 309 -13.90 -6.67 15.91
C PHE A 309 -12.70 -6.00 16.57
N VAL A 310 -11.50 -6.33 16.10
CA VAL A 310 -10.23 -5.79 16.63
C VAL A 310 -9.63 -4.72 15.72
N TRP A 311 -10.49 -3.94 15.06
CA TRP A 311 -10.12 -2.90 14.09
C TRP A 311 -9.27 -1.77 14.68
N PHE A 312 -9.20 -1.63 16.01
CA PHE A 312 -8.36 -0.67 16.71
C PHE A 312 -6.88 -1.12 16.84
N LEU A 313 -6.57 -2.37 16.47
CA LEU A 313 -5.21 -2.88 16.44
C LEU A 313 -4.42 -2.29 15.25
N PRO A 314 -3.10 -2.11 15.40
CA PRO A 314 -2.28 -1.42 14.40
C PRO A 314 -2.09 -2.26 13.12
N PHE A 315 -2.31 -3.56 13.18
CA PHE A 315 -2.03 -4.52 12.11
C PHE A 315 -2.79 -4.19 10.82
N SER A 316 -4.08 -3.83 10.95
CA SER A 316 -4.94 -3.47 9.83
C SER A 316 -4.49 -2.22 9.08
N TYR A 317 -3.74 -1.34 9.74
CA TYR A 317 -3.33 -0.04 9.20
C TYR A 317 -1.93 -0.04 8.58
N LEU A 318 -1.25 -1.19 8.55
CA LEU A 318 0.03 -1.34 7.85
C LEU A 318 -0.12 -1.27 6.32
N ASP A 319 -1.30 -1.62 5.81
CA ASP A 319 -1.69 -1.41 4.41
C ASP A 319 -2.11 0.05 4.17
N VAL A 320 -1.12 0.95 4.10
CA VAL A 320 -1.31 2.40 3.96
C VAL A 320 -2.11 2.73 2.70
N ALA A 321 -1.87 2.02 1.59
CA ALA A 321 -2.62 2.19 0.35
C ALA A 321 -4.10 1.86 0.52
N ALA A 322 -4.45 0.75 1.20
CA ALA A 322 -5.84 0.42 1.48
C ALA A 322 -6.50 1.42 2.44
N MET A 323 -5.74 1.92 3.42
CA MET A 323 -6.20 2.97 4.32
C MET A 323 -6.49 4.27 3.57
N MET A 324 -5.61 4.72 2.67
CA MET A 324 -5.81 5.96 1.92
C MET A 324 -6.92 5.86 0.88
N ARG A 325 -7.11 4.69 0.24
CA ARG A 325 -8.19 4.48 -0.73
C ARG A 325 -9.55 4.23 -0.07
N GLY A 326 -9.59 3.99 1.24
CA GLY A 326 -10.80 3.62 1.97
C GLY A 326 -11.22 2.16 1.78
N THR A 327 -10.44 1.35 1.06
CA THR A 327 -10.73 -0.09 0.87
C THR A 327 -10.59 -0.87 2.17
N LEU A 328 -9.86 -0.35 3.16
CA LEU A 328 -9.79 -0.92 4.51
C LEU A 328 -11.17 -0.92 5.21
N ILE A 329 -11.97 0.14 5.04
CA ILE A 329 -13.33 0.24 5.59
C ILE A 329 -14.20 -0.87 5.01
N ASP A 330 -14.11 -1.07 3.70
CA ASP A 330 -14.86 -2.12 2.99
C ASP A 330 -14.40 -3.51 3.41
N ARG A 331 -13.08 -3.74 3.54
CA ARG A 331 -12.48 -5.02 3.92
C ARG A 331 -12.88 -5.45 5.33
N LEU A 332 -12.85 -4.51 6.28
CA LEU A 332 -13.18 -4.79 7.68
C LEU A 332 -14.67 -4.63 7.99
N ASN A 333 -15.45 -4.08 7.05
CA ASN A 333 -16.83 -3.67 7.28
C ASN A 333 -16.96 -2.78 8.55
N GLN A 334 -16.06 -1.80 8.68
CA GLN A 334 -16.00 -0.88 9.81
C GLN A 334 -15.84 0.57 9.34
N PRO A 335 -16.88 1.43 9.46
CA PRO A 335 -16.84 2.80 8.95
C PRO A 335 -15.86 3.70 9.72
N LEU A 336 -15.50 3.31 10.96
CA LEU A 336 -14.55 4.03 11.80
C LEU A 336 -13.09 3.73 11.45
N ALA A 337 -12.78 2.76 10.58
CA ALA A 337 -11.42 2.44 10.15
C ALA A 337 -10.85 3.51 9.20
N SER A 338 -10.75 4.74 9.71
CA SER A 338 -10.34 5.93 8.97
C SER A 338 -8.83 6.18 9.04
N ILE A 339 -8.32 7.07 8.19
CA ILE A 339 -6.91 7.50 8.20
C ILE A 339 -6.52 8.07 9.57
N TRP A 340 -7.39 8.87 10.19
CA TRP A 340 -7.12 9.49 11.49
C TRP A 340 -6.99 8.44 12.59
N ILE A 341 -7.91 7.47 12.63
CA ILE A 341 -7.88 6.42 13.64
C ILE A 341 -6.70 5.47 13.39
N GLY A 342 -6.39 5.14 12.13
CA GLY A 342 -5.20 4.37 11.79
C GLY A 342 -3.90 5.06 12.21
N THR A 343 -3.81 6.37 11.98
CA THR A 343 -2.67 7.19 12.43
C THR A 343 -2.54 7.15 13.95
N GLY A 344 -3.64 7.38 14.67
CA GLY A 344 -3.68 7.32 16.13
C GLY A 344 -3.30 5.93 16.68
N ALA A 345 -3.83 4.86 16.07
CA ALA A 345 -3.53 3.50 16.45
C ALA A 345 -2.04 3.18 16.25
N LEU A 346 -1.48 3.45 15.06
CA LEU A 346 -0.05 3.22 14.79
C LEU A 346 0.83 3.99 15.78
N PHE A 347 0.49 5.24 16.09
CA PHE A 347 1.24 6.06 17.04
C PHE A 347 1.17 5.50 18.47
N ILE A 348 -0.04 5.29 18.99
CA ILE A 348 -0.25 4.78 20.36
C ILE A 348 0.44 3.43 20.55
N TRP A 349 0.26 2.51 19.61
CA TRP A 349 0.87 1.19 19.69
C TRP A 349 2.39 1.22 19.52
N SER A 350 2.95 2.17 18.76
CA SER A 350 4.40 2.38 18.70
C SER A 350 4.95 2.81 20.06
N VAL A 351 4.28 3.74 20.74
CA VAL A 351 4.67 4.18 22.09
C VAL A 351 4.56 3.04 23.09
N LEU A 352 3.47 2.26 23.05
CA LEU A 352 3.30 1.08 23.90
C LEU A 352 4.40 0.04 23.67
N ASN A 353 4.72 -0.27 22.41
CA ASN A 353 5.79 -1.21 22.08
C ASN A 353 7.14 -0.77 22.65
N LEU A 354 7.47 0.52 22.52
CA LEU A 354 8.71 1.08 23.05
C LEU A 354 8.74 1.09 24.58
N GLY A 355 7.61 1.38 25.23
CA GLY A 355 7.47 1.31 26.69
C GLY A 355 7.68 -0.10 27.23
N LEU A 356 7.01 -1.09 26.62
CA LEU A 356 7.14 -2.50 26.98
C LEU A 356 8.56 -3.03 26.71
N PHE A 357 9.17 -2.62 25.59
CA PHE A 357 10.55 -2.93 25.27
C PHE A 357 11.47 -2.37 26.37
N GLY A 358 11.37 -1.08 26.68
CA GLY A 358 12.19 -0.43 27.70
C GLY A 358 12.06 -1.09 29.08
N TYR A 359 10.84 -1.47 29.48
CA TYR A 359 10.59 -2.20 30.72
C TYR A 359 11.28 -3.58 30.73
N ARG A 360 11.12 -4.35 29.65
CA ARG A 360 11.70 -5.69 29.53
C ARG A 360 13.21 -5.68 29.58
N VAL A 361 13.85 -4.80 28.80
CA VAL A 361 15.32 -4.79 28.76
C VAL A 361 15.93 -4.29 30.07
N ARG A 362 15.25 -3.38 30.80
CA ARG A 362 15.68 -3.03 32.17
C ARG A 362 15.61 -4.22 33.12
N LYS A 363 14.56 -5.04 33.03
CA LYS A 363 14.41 -6.26 33.85
C LYS A 363 15.45 -7.34 33.50
N GLU A 364 15.91 -7.41 32.26
CA GLU A 364 16.98 -8.36 31.87
C GLU A 364 18.39 -7.92 32.34
N ALA A 365 18.57 -6.63 32.65
CA ALA A 365 19.86 -6.06 33.04
C ALA A 365 20.03 -5.86 34.57
N ALA A 366 18.94 -5.99 35.32
CA ALA A 366 18.93 -6.04 36.78
C ALA A 366 18.94 -7.50 37.24
#